data_AF-A0A2H3CL09-F1
#
_entry.id   AF-A0A2H3CL09-F1
#
_cell.length_a   1.000
_cell.length_b   1.000
_cell.length_c   1.000
_cell.angle_alpha   90.00
_cell.angle_beta   90.00
_cell.angle_gamma   90.00
#
_symmetry.space_group_name_H-M   'P 1'
#
loop_
_entity.id
_entity.type
_entity.pdbx_description
1 polymer ?
#
loop_
_entity_poly.entity_id
_entity_poly.type
_entity_poly.pdbx_seq_one_letter_code
_entity_poly.pdbx_strand_id
1 'polypeptide(L)'
;MYERFPEVTLSSLAEAGVRDESSIAVPKQRSHTHKMPIITSAQADTPCVDLGVVGLLERLNNALCASHSLNSAVYPILSSFIDKELDFGTAYAYLRPYWDGITIVECKLRTREEEGWKRRQNAVVDGKIVSGDMPPRRIWDVFANRVVPYWVQVDKYEHERDKPRHQCVGYSTYMGVCRRAGVSNDTYQCTRMACAPAKRLQH
;
A
#
# COMPACT_ATOMS: atom_id res chain seq x y z
N MET A 1 -17.32 4.82 13.42
CA MET A 1 -15.93 5.18 13.80
C MET A 1 -15.32 6.28 12.93
N TYR A 2 -15.76 6.48 11.67
CA TYR A 2 -15.22 7.52 10.77
C TYR A 2 -15.87 8.92 10.86
N GLU A 3 -16.86 9.12 11.75
CA GLU A 3 -17.56 10.41 11.86
C GLU A 3 -16.80 11.47 12.69
N ARG A 4 -15.67 11.11 13.33
CA ARG A 4 -14.96 11.99 14.27
C ARG A 4 -13.72 12.70 13.71
N PHE A 5 -13.28 12.37 12.50
CA PHE A 5 -12.06 12.98 11.96
C PHE A 5 -12.40 14.18 11.08
N PRO A 6 -11.67 15.31 11.23
CA PRO A 6 -11.76 16.40 10.30
C PRO A 6 -11.31 15.93 8.91
N GLU A 7 -11.90 16.51 7.87
CA GLU A 7 -11.47 16.28 6.50
C GLU A 7 -10.10 16.94 6.29
N VAL A 8 -9.11 16.17 5.87
CA VAL A 8 -7.74 16.63 5.64
C VAL A 8 -7.42 16.55 4.16
N THR A 9 -6.82 17.61 3.62
CA THR A 9 -6.33 17.67 2.23
C THR A 9 -4.81 17.64 2.22
N LEU A 10 -4.24 16.60 1.63
CA LEU A 10 -2.85 16.61 1.16
C LEU A 10 -2.78 17.30 -0.20
N SER A 11 -1.76 18.13 -0.41
CA SER A 11 -1.44 18.67 -1.74
C SER A 11 0.03 18.49 -2.08
N SER A 12 0.32 18.19 -3.35
CA SER A 12 1.70 18.06 -3.84
C SER A 12 2.55 19.29 -3.54
N LEU A 13 1.97 20.48 -3.66
CA LEU A 13 2.64 21.76 -3.42
C LEU A 13 3.09 21.92 -1.96
N ALA A 14 2.26 21.52 -1.00
CA ALA A 14 2.58 21.63 0.43
C ALA A 14 3.68 20.63 0.84
N GLU A 15 3.72 19.46 0.22
CA GLU A 15 4.68 18.39 0.55
C GLU A 15 6.03 18.54 -0.16
N ALA A 16 6.06 19.03 -1.40
CA ALA A 16 7.30 19.16 -2.18
C ALA A 16 8.09 20.46 -1.92
N GLY A 17 7.52 21.38 -1.13
CA GLY A 17 7.98 22.76 -1.05
C GLY A 17 7.74 23.51 -2.36
N VAL A 18 8.00 24.83 -2.38
CA VAL A 18 7.82 25.71 -3.55
C VAL A 18 8.78 25.30 -4.68
N ARG A 19 8.45 24.25 -5.42
CA ARG A 19 9.04 23.89 -6.70
C ARG A 19 7.91 23.81 -7.71
N ASP A 20 8.18 24.33 -8.91
CA ASP A 20 7.20 24.46 -9.99
C ASP A 20 6.42 23.16 -10.18
N GLU A 21 5.11 23.23 -9.87
CA GLU A 21 4.22 22.13 -10.18
C GLU A 21 4.21 21.94 -11.70
N SER A 22 4.36 20.69 -12.13
CA SER A 22 4.24 20.32 -13.54
C SER A 22 2.93 20.88 -14.13
N SER A 23 3.01 21.54 -15.27
CA SER A 23 1.86 22.13 -15.98
C SER A 23 0.82 21.09 -16.43
N ILE A 24 1.14 19.80 -16.36
CA ILE A 24 0.24 18.69 -16.68
C ILE A 24 -0.75 18.49 -15.55
N ALA A 25 -2.04 18.76 -15.81
CA ALA A 25 -3.11 18.55 -14.86
C ALA A 25 -3.32 17.05 -14.58
N VAL A 26 -2.94 16.60 -13.39
CA VAL A 26 -3.27 15.28 -12.83
C VAL A 26 -4.03 15.46 -11.50
N PRO A 27 -5.31 15.88 -11.53
CA PRO A 27 -6.03 16.37 -10.35
C PRO A 27 -6.08 15.35 -9.20
N LYS A 28 -6.28 14.06 -9.51
CA LYS A 28 -6.34 12.99 -8.49
C LYS A 28 -4.99 12.62 -7.88
N GLN A 29 -3.88 13.10 -8.44
CA GLN A 29 -2.54 12.93 -7.90
C GLN A 29 -2.07 14.18 -7.14
N ARG A 30 -2.63 15.35 -7.47
CA ARG A 30 -2.25 16.64 -6.89
C ARG A 30 -2.88 16.89 -5.53
N SER A 31 -4.11 16.44 -5.32
CA SER A 31 -4.76 16.54 -4.02
C SER A 31 -5.50 15.28 -3.64
N HIS A 32 -5.35 14.91 -2.37
CA HIS A 32 -6.09 13.82 -1.77
C HIS A 32 -6.82 14.34 -0.55
N THR A 33 -8.15 14.25 -0.58
CA THR A 33 -9.01 14.65 0.51
C THR A 33 -9.67 13.42 1.10
N HIS A 34 -9.51 13.20 2.41
CA HIS A 34 -10.12 12.07 3.09
C HIS A 34 -10.50 12.43 4.53
N LYS A 35 -11.51 11.74 5.07
CA LYS A 35 -11.90 11.77 6.49
C LYS A 35 -11.05 10.85 7.37
N MET A 36 -9.89 10.42 6.88
CA MET A 36 -8.98 9.59 7.67
C MET A 36 -7.75 10.44 7.92
N PRO A 37 -7.14 10.30 9.10
CA PRO A 37 -5.97 11.07 9.43
C PRO A 37 -4.82 10.71 8.50
N ILE A 38 -4.33 11.73 7.81
CA ILE A 38 -3.17 11.67 6.93
C ILE A 38 -2.05 12.44 7.63
N ILE A 39 -0.87 11.83 7.72
CA ILE A 39 0.33 12.50 8.25
C ILE A 39 1.10 13.15 7.11
N THR A 40 1.77 14.27 7.34
CA THR A 40 2.62 14.91 6.32
C THR A 40 3.93 14.13 6.11
N SER A 41 4.64 14.38 5.00
CA SER A 41 5.98 13.84 4.75
C SER A 41 6.94 14.17 5.87
N ALA A 42 6.98 15.43 6.32
CA ALA A 42 7.83 15.87 7.43
C ALA A 42 7.53 15.11 8.74
N GLN A 43 6.27 14.79 9.02
CA GLN A 43 5.91 13.94 10.15
C GLN A 43 6.37 12.49 9.91
N ALA A 44 6.15 11.95 8.72
CA ALA A 44 6.53 10.59 8.35
C ALA A 44 8.05 10.37 8.40
N ASP A 45 8.83 11.38 8.03
CA ASP A 45 10.31 11.39 7.99
C ASP A 45 10.97 11.40 9.36
N THR A 46 10.21 11.64 10.43
CA THR A 46 10.78 11.67 11.78
C THR A 46 11.14 10.24 12.22
N PRO A 47 12.42 9.93 12.54
CA PRO A 47 12.81 8.63 13.08
C PRO A 47 12.07 8.32 14.39
N CYS A 48 11.63 7.06 14.60
CA CYS A 48 10.97 6.69 15.85
C CYS A 48 11.88 6.87 17.07
N VAL A 49 13.19 6.68 16.90
CA VAL A 49 14.19 6.86 17.96
C VAL A 49 14.21 8.29 18.51
N ASP A 50 14.01 9.29 17.64
CA ASP A 50 14.00 10.72 18.03
C ASP A 50 12.73 11.08 18.82
N LEU A 51 11.66 10.32 18.64
CA LEU A 51 10.40 10.50 19.36
C LEU A 51 10.41 9.79 20.72
N GLY A 52 11.15 8.69 20.83
CA GLY A 52 11.03 7.75 21.93
C GLY A 52 9.64 7.11 22.01
N VAL A 53 9.47 6.17 22.94
CA VAL A 53 8.20 5.42 23.08
C VAL A 53 7.02 6.35 23.42
N VAL A 54 7.26 7.32 24.30
CA VAL A 54 6.21 8.27 24.75
C VAL A 54 5.80 9.20 23.60
N GLY A 55 6.77 9.82 22.90
CA GLY A 55 6.45 10.70 21.79
C GLY A 55 5.81 9.97 20.61
N LEU A 56 6.19 8.71 20.37
CA LEU A 56 5.55 7.86 19.37
C LEU A 56 4.07 7.59 19.71
N LEU A 57 3.77 7.23 20.97
CA LEU A 57 2.40 7.02 21.44
C LEU A 57 1.54 8.28 21.32
N GLU A 58 2.07 9.43 21.75
CA GLU A 58 1.37 10.71 21.68
C GLU A 58 1.04 11.09 20.24
N ARG A 59 2.00 10.94 19.32
CA ARG A 59 1.77 11.23 17.90
C ARG A 59 0.75 10.29 17.27
N LEU A 60 0.77 9.00 17.60
CA LEU A 60 -0.21 8.03 17.12
C LEU A 60 -1.61 8.35 17.66
N ASN A 61 -1.74 8.64 18.95
CA ASN A 61 -3.00 9.04 19.57
C ASN A 61 -3.56 10.32 18.94
N ASN A 62 -2.71 11.33 18.73
CA ASN A 62 -3.10 12.60 18.11
C ASN A 62 -3.54 12.39 16.66
N ALA A 63 -2.76 11.65 15.87
CA ALA A 63 -3.12 11.35 14.49
C ALA A 63 -4.43 10.55 14.43
N LEU A 64 -4.60 9.54 15.28
CA LEU A 64 -5.74 8.61 15.21
C LEU A 64 -6.93 9.02 16.08
N CYS A 65 -6.97 10.26 16.61
CA CYS A 65 -7.96 10.74 17.58
C CYS A 65 -8.29 9.69 18.66
N ALA A 66 -7.24 9.10 19.22
CA ALA A 66 -7.32 8.06 20.22
C ALA A 66 -6.64 8.50 21.52
N SER A 67 -6.83 7.71 22.57
CA SER A 67 -6.33 8.01 23.91
C SER A 67 -5.78 6.75 24.59
N HIS A 68 -4.92 6.00 23.91
CA HIS A 68 -4.25 4.86 24.54
C HIS A 68 -3.24 5.34 25.57
N SER A 69 -3.22 4.71 26.73
CA SER A 69 -2.17 4.90 27.73
C SER A 69 -1.00 3.95 27.48
N LEU A 70 0.19 4.39 27.89
CA LEU A 70 1.34 3.51 27.91
C LEU A 70 1.15 2.47 29.02
N ASN A 71 1.15 1.19 28.64
CA ASN A 71 0.99 0.07 29.57
C ASN A 71 1.89 -1.11 29.12
N SER A 72 1.88 -2.20 29.89
CA SER A 72 2.72 -3.37 29.63
C SER A 72 2.47 -4.06 28.29
N ALA A 73 1.30 -3.86 27.67
CA ALA A 73 0.99 -4.41 26.35
C ALA A 73 1.41 -3.46 25.21
N VAL A 74 1.25 -2.15 25.38
CA VAL A 74 1.57 -1.14 24.36
C VAL A 74 3.07 -0.86 24.26
N TYR A 75 3.76 -0.81 25.40
CA TYR A 75 5.19 -0.51 25.47
C TYR A 75 6.07 -1.40 24.57
N PRO A 76 6.02 -2.74 24.65
CA PRO A 76 6.91 -3.60 23.85
C PRO A 76 6.68 -3.43 22.35
N ILE A 77 5.42 -3.22 21.95
CA ILE A 77 5.05 -3.01 20.55
C ILE A 77 5.75 -1.76 20.02
N LEU A 78 5.59 -0.62 20.69
CA LEU A 78 6.18 0.65 20.27
C LEU A 78 7.71 0.63 20.36
N SER A 79 8.28 -0.01 21.39
CA SER A 79 9.72 -0.22 21.51
C SER A 79 10.28 -0.96 20.30
N SER A 80 9.57 -1.98 19.81
CA SER A 80 10.02 -2.76 18.65
C SER A 80 10.17 -1.93 17.36
N PHE A 81 9.44 -0.83 17.19
CA PHE A 81 9.59 0.07 16.04
C PHE A 81 10.84 0.95 16.17
N ILE A 82 11.21 1.33 17.41
CA ILE A 82 12.43 2.06 17.72
C ILE A 82 13.64 1.14 17.53
N ASP A 83 13.58 -0.08 18.05
CA ASP A 83 14.66 -1.07 17.95
C ASP A 83 14.95 -1.47 16.49
N LYS A 84 13.95 -1.37 15.61
CA LYS A 84 14.06 -1.60 14.17
C LYS A 84 14.48 -0.34 13.38
N GLU A 85 14.75 0.76 14.08
CA GLU A 85 15.15 2.04 13.49
C GLU A 85 14.17 2.55 12.41
N LEU A 86 12.87 2.30 12.61
CA LEU A 86 11.85 2.71 11.65
C LEU A 86 11.52 4.19 11.80
N ASP A 87 11.09 4.81 10.70
CA ASP A 87 10.49 6.14 10.73
C ASP A 87 9.02 6.11 11.18
N PHE A 88 8.52 7.27 11.59
CA PHE A 88 7.16 7.43 12.07
C PHE A 88 6.13 7.04 11.01
N GLY A 89 6.38 7.33 9.73
CA GLY A 89 5.45 6.98 8.67
C GLY A 89 5.27 5.48 8.50
N THR A 90 6.36 4.72 8.60
CA THR A 90 6.34 3.27 8.51
C THR A 90 5.62 2.68 9.73
N ALA A 91 5.92 3.17 10.93
CA ALA A 91 5.21 2.78 12.14
C ALA A 91 3.71 3.09 12.05
N TYR A 92 3.37 4.29 11.57
CA TYR A 92 1.99 4.72 11.36
C TYR A 92 1.24 3.81 10.38
N ALA A 93 1.84 3.46 9.24
CA ALA A 93 1.24 2.56 8.27
C ALA A 93 0.93 1.17 8.87
N TYR A 94 1.82 0.66 9.73
CA TYR A 94 1.70 -0.67 10.33
C TYR A 94 0.66 -0.69 11.45
N LEU A 95 0.61 0.38 12.26
CA LEU A 95 -0.20 0.46 13.47
C LEU A 95 -1.60 1.03 13.22
N ARG A 96 -1.77 2.00 12.31
CA ARG A 96 -3.05 2.67 12.00
C ARG A 96 -4.22 1.70 11.89
N PRO A 97 -4.13 0.58 11.15
CA PRO A 97 -5.29 -0.26 10.93
C PRO A 97 -5.73 -1.10 12.15
N TYR A 98 -4.85 -1.23 13.12
CA TYR A 98 -5.02 -2.09 14.29
C TYR A 98 -4.98 -1.30 15.59
N TRP A 99 -5.00 0.02 15.53
CA TRP A 99 -4.78 0.87 16.70
C TRP A 99 -5.75 0.58 17.83
N ASP A 100 -7.05 0.45 17.53
CA ASP A 100 -8.08 0.09 18.52
C ASP A 100 -7.84 -1.28 19.18
N GLY A 101 -7.14 -2.18 18.48
CA GLY A 101 -6.78 -3.52 18.91
C GLY A 101 -5.27 -3.69 18.98
N ILE A 102 -4.54 -2.69 19.49
CA ILE A 102 -3.07 -2.67 19.45
C ILE A 102 -2.44 -3.93 20.04
N THR A 103 -3.07 -4.56 21.04
CA THR A 103 -2.58 -5.79 21.68
C THR A 103 -2.45 -6.99 20.74
N ILE A 104 -3.16 -7.01 19.61
CA ILE A 104 -3.09 -8.09 18.61
C ILE A 104 -2.26 -7.72 17.37
N VAL A 105 -1.69 -6.51 17.32
CA VAL A 105 -1.06 -5.97 16.11
C VAL A 105 0.16 -6.78 15.68
N GLU A 106 1.02 -7.19 16.61
CA GLU A 106 2.23 -7.97 16.28
C GLU A 106 1.87 -9.31 15.64
N CYS A 107 0.89 -10.02 16.21
CA CYS A 107 0.38 -11.26 15.65
C CYS A 107 -0.18 -11.04 14.24
N LYS A 108 -0.95 -9.97 14.01
CA LYS A 108 -1.53 -9.65 12.71
C LYS A 108 -0.46 -9.30 11.67
N LEU A 109 0.54 -8.49 12.03
CA LEU A 109 1.63 -8.11 11.15
C LEU A 109 2.44 -9.33 10.74
N ARG A 110 2.83 -10.19 11.70
CA ARG A 110 3.57 -11.42 11.43
C ARG A 110 2.83 -12.35 10.48
N THR A 111 1.55 -12.63 10.76
CA THR A 111 0.74 -13.51 9.89
C THR A 111 0.68 -12.99 8.45
N ARG A 112 0.54 -11.68 8.26
CA ARG A 112 0.43 -11.07 6.94
C ARG A 112 1.74 -11.05 6.18
N GLU A 113 2.84 -10.80 6.87
CA GLU A 113 4.17 -10.89 6.30
C GLU A 113 4.43 -12.32 5.78
N GLU A 114 4.12 -13.34 6.59
CA GLU A 114 4.23 -14.74 6.22
C GLU A 114 3.33 -15.12 5.03
N GLU A 115 2.08 -14.68 5.02
CA GLU A 115 1.18 -14.89 3.88
C GLU A 115 1.70 -14.21 2.61
N GLY A 116 2.18 -12.97 2.72
CA GLY A 116 2.79 -12.24 1.60
C GLY A 116 4.02 -12.97 1.06
N TRP A 117 4.83 -13.54 1.95
CA TRP A 117 5.96 -14.38 1.59
C TRP A 117 5.51 -15.67 0.87
N LYS A 118 4.58 -16.43 1.46
CA LYS A 118 4.04 -17.67 0.87
C LYS A 118 3.43 -17.45 -0.51
N ARG A 119 2.65 -16.38 -0.69
CA ARG A 119 2.09 -16.01 -2.00
C ARG A 119 3.20 -15.81 -3.04
N ARG A 120 4.29 -15.12 -2.68
CA ARG A 120 5.43 -14.89 -3.59
C ARG A 120 6.22 -16.14 -3.88
N GLN A 121 6.43 -17.01 -2.89
CA GLN A 121 7.14 -18.28 -3.06
C GLN A 121 6.34 -19.22 -3.98
N ASN A 122 5.03 -19.33 -3.77
CA ASN A 122 4.17 -20.21 -4.56
C ASN A 122 3.88 -19.68 -5.96
N ALA A 123 4.07 -18.38 -6.19
CA ALA A 123 3.90 -17.77 -7.50
C ALA A 123 5.03 -18.15 -8.48
N VAL A 124 6.14 -18.70 -8.01
CA VAL A 124 7.27 -19.14 -8.85
C VAL A 124 7.44 -20.65 -8.70
N VAL A 125 7.20 -21.40 -9.79
CA VAL A 125 7.43 -22.85 -9.86
C VAL A 125 8.38 -23.11 -11.02
N ASP A 126 9.45 -23.86 -10.75
CA ASP A 126 10.51 -24.18 -11.73
C ASP A 126 11.05 -22.94 -12.47
N GLY A 127 11.22 -21.83 -11.74
CA GLY A 127 11.74 -20.57 -12.29
C GLY A 127 10.75 -19.79 -13.17
N LYS A 128 9.50 -20.23 -13.26
CA LYS A 128 8.43 -19.55 -14.02
C LYS A 128 7.40 -18.95 -13.07
N ILE A 129 6.96 -17.73 -13.37
CA ILE A 129 5.83 -17.11 -12.67
C ILE A 129 4.56 -17.82 -13.14
N VAL A 130 3.95 -18.60 -12.26
CA VAL A 130 2.73 -19.39 -12.53
C VAL A 130 1.45 -18.72 -12.04
N SER A 131 1.57 -17.67 -11.22
CA SER A 131 0.43 -16.91 -10.70
C SER A 131 0.41 -15.50 -11.29
N GLY A 132 -0.65 -15.17 -12.02
CA GLY A 132 -0.90 -13.82 -12.55
C GLY A 132 -1.40 -12.83 -11.50
N ASP A 133 -1.86 -13.33 -10.34
CA ASP A 133 -2.41 -12.51 -9.26
C ASP A 133 -1.37 -12.17 -8.18
N MET A 134 -0.09 -12.08 -8.56
CA MET A 134 0.95 -11.63 -7.64
C MET A 134 0.77 -10.13 -7.33
N PRO A 135 0.51 -9.74 -6.08
CA PRO A 135 0.39 -8.34 -5.75
C PRO A 135 1.76 -7.63 -5.88
N PRO A 136 1.76 -6.29 -6.05
CA PRO A 136 2.98 -5.51 -6.01
C PRO A 136 3.83 -5.82 -4.76
N ARG A 137 5.15 -5.62 -4.85
CA ARG A 137 6.03 -5.81 -3.68
C ARG A 137 5.80 -4.74 -2.62
N ARG A 138 5.65 -3.50 -3.09
CA ARG A 138 5.43 -2.31 -2.29
C ARG A 138 4.39 -1.43 -2.94
N ILE A 139 3.76 -0.60 -2.13
CA ILE A 139 2.75 0.36 -2.54
C ILE A 139 2.99 1.67 -1.81
N TRP A 140 2.46 2.75 -2.36
CA TRP A 140 2.40 4.02 -1.65
C TRP A 140 1.18 4.03 -0.72
N ASP A 141 1.40 4.09 0.59
CA ASP A 141 0.35 4.40 1.57
C ASP A 141 0.22 5.93 1.67
N VAL A 142 -0.87 6.45 1.11
CA VAL A 142 -1.15 7.89 1.04
C VAL A 142 -1.35 8.49 2.43
N PHE A 143 -1.92 7.73 3.37
CA PHE A 143 -2.19 8.21 4.72
C PHE A 143 -0.91 8.29 5.56
N ALA A 144 0.09 7.47 5.23
CA ALA A 144 1.38 7.43 5.92
C ALA A 144 2.47 8.23 5.20
N ASN A 145 2.24 8.69 3.97
CA ASN A 145 3.26 9.24 3.09
C ASN A 145 4.51 8.34 3.00
N ARG A 146 4.27 7.02 2.86
CA ARG A 146 5.32 6.01 2.83
C ARG A 146 5.09 4.90 1.83
N VAL A 147 6.19 4.44 1.23
CA VAL A 147 6.20 3.24 0.40
C VAL A 147 6.42 2.02 1.29
N VAL A 148 5.36 1.25 1.52
CA VAL A 148 5.36 0.11 2.44
C VAL A 148 5.15 -1.21 1.71
N PRO A 149 5.53 -2.37 2.29
CA PRO A 149 5.20 -3.67 1.73
C PRO A 149 3.68 -3.84 1.52
N TYR A 150 3.29 -4.51 0.43
CA TYR A 150 1.87 -4.69 0.10
C TYR A 150 1.05 -5.36 1.22
N TRP A 151 1.66 -6.29 1.96
CA TRP A 151 0.97 -7.04 3.03
C TRP A 151 0.53 -6.18 4.22
N VAL A 152 0.99 -4.93 4.30
CA VAL A 152 0.55 -3.95 5.32
C VAL A 152 -0.88 -3.44 5.03
N GLN A 153 -1.33 -3.49 3.76
CA GLN A 153 -2.71 -3.12 3.40
C GLN A 153 -3.71 -3.96 4.19
N VAL A 154 -4.70 -3.32 4.78
CA VAL A 154 -5.79 -4.06 5.43
C VAL A 154 -6.89 -4.30 4.44
N ASP A 155 -7.11 -5.57 4.14
CA ASP A 155 -8.30 -6.11 3.50
C ASP A 155 -9.54 -5.87 4.36
N LYS A 156 -9.95 -4.62 4.59
CA LYS A 156 -11.32 -4.33 5.02
C LYS A 156 -12.31 -4.41 3.84
N TYR A 157 -11.86 -4.85 2.66
CA TYR A 157 -12.63 -4.93 1.41
C TYR A 157 -12.69 -6.33 0.78
N GLU A 158 -12.44 -7.41 1.53
CA GLU A 158 -12.63 -8.79 1.01
C GLU A 158 -14.12 -9.14 0.73
N HIS A 159 -15.08 -8.28 1.08
CA HIS A 159 -16.50 -8.40 0.69
C HIS A 159 -16.91 -7.60 -0.55
N GLU A 160 -16.00 -6.83 -1.17
CA GLU A 160 -16.30 -6.07 -2.38
C GLU A 160 -15.29 -6.39 -3.49
N ARG A 161 -15.22 -7.67 -3.89
CA ARG A 161 -14.45 -8.11 -5.09
C ARG A 161 -15.01 -7.56 -6.43
N ASP A 162 -16.05 -6.72 -6.40
CA ASP A 162 -16.80 -6.25 -7.58
C ASP A 162 -16.78 -4.72 -7.78
N LYS A 163 -15.92 -3.96 -7.08
CA LYS A 163 -15.77 -2.51 -7.29
C LYS A 163 -14.35 -2.12 -7.72
N PRO A 164 -14.18 -1.02 -8.48
CA PRO A 164 -12.92 -0.70 -9.14
C PRO A 164 -11.79 -0.57 -8.13
N ARG A 165 -10.73 -1.35 -8.39
CA ARG A 165 -9.49 -1.42 -7.62
C ARG A 165 -9.06 -0.03 -7.18
N HIS A 166 -8.79 0.11 -5.89
CA HIS A 166 -8.18 1.31 -5.31
C HIS A 166 -7.05 1.82 -6.21
N GLN A 167 -7.00 3.13 -6.43
CA GLN A 167 -5.97 3.80 -7.21
C GLN A 167 -4.61 3.61 -6.54
N CYS A 168 -3.99 2.46 -6.77
CA CYS A 168 -2.56 2.30 -6.66
C CYS A 168 -1.98 2.91 -7.93
N VAL A 169 -1.25 4.01 -7.81
CA VAL A 169 -0.38 4.48 -8.91
C VAL A 169 0.82 3.55 -8.96
N GLY A 170 0.62 2.37 -9.53
CA GLY A 170 1.69 1.46 -9.90
C GLY A 170 2.19 1.86 -11.28
N TYR A 171 3.40 2.42 -11.38
CA TYR A 171 4.10 2.47 -12.65
C TYR A 171 4.53 1.04 -13.02
N SER A 172 3.68 0.35 -13.76
CA SER A 172 4.04 -0.84 -14.50
C SER A 172 3.51 -0.69 -15.92
N THR A 173 4.27 -0.01 -16.77
CA THR A 173 4.09 -0.08 -18.22
C THR A 173 4.50 -1.48 -18.68
N TYR A 174 3.60 -2.46 -18.64
CA TYR A 174 3.65 -3.64 -19.51
C TYR A 174 2.28 -4.34 -19.48
N MET A 175 1.77 -4.65 -20.68
CA MET A 175 0.47 -5.25 -21.01
C MET A 175 -0.69 -4.25 -20.90
N GLY A 176 -1.30 -3.75 -21.98
CA GLY A 176 -1.63 -4.43 -23.22
C GLY A 176 -3.11 -4.15 -23.49
N VAL A 177 -3.36 -3.36 -24.52
CA VAL A 177 -4.66 -3.00 -25.07
C VAL A 177 -5.51 -4.27 -25.26
N CYS A 178 -6.68 -4.36 -24.61
CA CYS A 178 -7.85 -5.09 -25.09
C CYS A 178 -9.00 -5.00 -24.08
N ARG A 179 -9.88 -4.02 -24.24
CA ARG A 179 -11.30 -4.19 -23.88
C ARG A 179 -12.15 -3.16 -24.62
N ARG A 180 -12.52 -3.50 -25.85
CA ARG A 180 -13.75 -2.99 -26.47
C ARG A 180 -14.17 -3.91 -27.60
N ALA A 181 -15.02 -4.87 -27.26
CA ALA A 181 -16.14 -5.38 -28.06
C ALA A 181 -16.69 -6.59 -27.30
N GLY A 182 -17.91 -6.47 -26.78
CA GLY A 182 -18.62 -7.60 -26.19
C GLY A 182 -19.00 -8.58 -27.28
N VAL A 183 -18.65 -9.86 -27.09
CA VAL A 183 -19.28 -10.99 -27.76
C VAL A 183 -19.29 -12.16 -26.77
N SER A 184 -20.45 -12.81 -26.72
CA SER A 184 -20.87 -13.93 -25.87
C SER A 184 -19.92 -15.13 -25.87
N ASN A 185 -19.91 -15.84 -24.74
CA ASN A 185 -19.48 -17.23 -24.64
C ASN A 185 -20.25 -18.07 -25.66
N ASP A 186 -19.54 -18.75 -26.56
CA ASP A 186 -19.86 -20.11 -27.00
C ASP A 186 -18.76 -20.66 -27.91
N THR A 187 -18.18 -21.77 -27.49
CA THR A 187 -17.51 -22.82 -28.30
C THR A 187 -16.24 -22.41 -29.08
N TYR A 188 -15.46 -23.44 -29.43
CA TYR A 188 -14.43 -23.54 -30.48
C TYR A 188 -13.03 -23.92 -30.02
N GLN A 189 -12.89 -25.25 -29.89
CA GLN A 189 -11.84 -26.10 -30.44
C GLN A 189 -10.46 -25.49 -30.72
N CYS A 190 -9.49 -26.05 -30.01
CA CYS A 190 -8.06 -25.99 -30.28
C CYS A 190 -7.75 -26.47 -31.71
N THR A 191 -7.37 -25.55 -32.60
CA THR A 191 -6.69 -25.87 -33.86
C THR A 191 -5.24 -25.41 -33.79
N ARG A 192 -4.33 -26.39 -33.78
CA ARG A 192 -2.89 -26.21 -34.00
C ARG A 192 -2.68 -25.53 -35.36
N MET A 193 -2.01 -24.38 -35.40
CA MET A 193 -1.34 -23.91 -36.61
C MET A 193 0.18 -23.95 -36.42
N ALA A 194 0.81 -24.73 -37.29
CA ALA A 194 2.24 -24.93 -37.39
C ALA A 194 2.97 -23.62 -37.75
N CYS A 195 4.14 -23.41 -37.13
CA CYS A 195 5.07 -22.37 -37.53
C CYS A 195 5.68 -22.71 -38.90
N ALA A 196 5.62 -21.77 -39.85
CA ALA A 196 6.47 -21.77 -41.04
C ALA A 196 7.74 -20.92 -40.78
N PRO A 197 8.92 -21.31 -41.29
CA PRO A 197 10.18 -20.62 -40.99
C PRO A 197 10.37 -19.35 -41.84
N ALA A 198 11.00 -18.34 -41.22
CA ALA A 198 11.27 -17.03 -41.76
C ALA A 198 12.24 -17.05 -42.96
N LYS A 199 11.90 -16.32 -44.03
CA LYS A 199 12.85 -15.99 -45.11
C LYS A 199 13.71 -14.81 -44.70
N ARG A 200 15.03 -15.01 -44.80
CA ARG A 200 16.11 -14.05 -44.61
C ARG A 200 16.12 -13.08 -45.80
N LEU A 201 16.00 -11.77 -45.57
CA LEU A 201 16.26 -10.75 -46.58
C LEU A 201 17.69 -10.23 -46.39
N GLN A 202 18.52 -10.46 -47.40
CA GLN A 202 19.77 -9.75 -47.63
C GLN A 202 19.45 -8.43 -48.34
N HIS A 203 20.11 -7.36 -47.93
CA HIS A 203 20.89 -6.50 -48.81
C HIS A 203 21.93 -5.75 -47.98
#